data_AF-A0A6L7KK18-F1
#
_entry.id   AF-A0A6L7KK18-F1
#
_cell.length_a   1.000
_cell.length_b   1.000
_cell.length_c   1.000
_cell.angle_alpha   90.00
_cell.angle_beta   90.00
_cell.angle_gamma   90.00
#
_symmetry.space_group_name_H-M   'P 1'
#
loop_
_entity.id
_entity.type
_entity.pdbx_description
1 polymer ?
#
loop_
_entity_poly.entity_id
_entity_poly.type
_entity_poly.pdbx_seq_one_letter_code
_entity_poly.pdbx_strand_id
1 'polypeptide(L)'
;LRDADIDLPVHVGIAGPAKLQTLIKFAIACGVGPSLKVLQRRARDVGKLLLPFEPDEVVKALARHKAAAPDSAISCLHLFPLGGIKPAATWARTRSAIEPAILTA
;
A
#
# COMPACT_ATOMS: atom_id res chain seq x y z
N LEU A 1 -11.07 -17.12 1.21
CA LEU A 1 -10.97 -17.12 -0.27
C LEU A 1 -10.79 -18.54 -0.76
N ARG A 2 -9.68 -19.21 -0.40
CA ARG A 2 -9.47 -20.63 -0.70
C ARG A 2 -10.54 -21.55 -0.10
N ASP A 3 -10.96 -21.31 1.16
CA ASP A 3 -12.07 -22.07 1.77
C ASP A 3 -13.44 -21.90 1.08
N ALA A 4 -13.55 -20.93 0.16
CA ALA A 4 -14.73 -20.69 -0.67
C ALA A 4 -14.45 -21.03 -2.15
N ASP A 5 -13.40 -21.81 -2.43
CA ASP A 5 -12.95 -22.22 -3.77
C ASP A 5 -12.69 -21.04 -4.74
N ILE A 6 -12.20 -19.92 -4.21
CA ILE A 6 -11.82 -18.75 -5.01
C ILE A 6 -10.31 -18.75 -5.26
N ASP A 7 -9.93 -19.13 -6.49
CA ASP A 7 -8.54 -19.22 -6.96
C ASP A 7 -8.10 -18.09 -7.90
N LEU A 8 -8.91 -17.03 -8.01
CA LEU A 8 -8.55 -15.89 -8.86
C LEU A 8 -7.30 -15.17 -8.34
N PRO A 9 -6.48 -14.59 -9.24
CA PRO A 9 -5.36 -13.74 -8.85
C PRO A 9 -5.80 -12.56 -7.99
N VAL A 10 -5.03 -12.27 -6.95
CA VAL A 10 -5.27 -11.18 -5.99
C VAL A 10 -4.33 -10.02 -6.29
N HIS A 11 -4.90 -8.86 -6.57
CA HIS A 11 -4.19 -7.60 -6.70
C HIS A 11 -4.24 -6.85 -5.38
N VAL A 12 -3.09 -6.66 -4.73
CA VAL A 12 -3.06 -6.03 -3.40
C VAL A 12 -2.96 -4.52 -3.56
N GLY A 13 -3.96 -3.81 -3.03
CA GLY A 13 -3.98 -2.35 -2.98
C GLY A 13 -3.01 -1.78 -1.95
N ILE A 14 -2.14 -0.86 -2.35
CA ILE A 14 -1.16 -0.21 -1.48
C ILE A 14 -1.31 1.31 -1.59
N ALA A 15 -1.33 2.00 -0.45
CA ALA A 15 -1.28 3.45 -0.43
C ALA A 15 0.11 3.95 -0.86
N GLY A 16 0.18 4.88 -1.81
CA GLY A 16 1.41 5.60 -2.11
C GLY A 16 1.84 6.56 -1.01
N PRO A 17 3.03 7.18 -1.13
CA PRO A 17 3.50 8.10 -0.12
C PRO A 17 2.54 9.27 0.09
N ALA A 18 2.10 9.45 1.33
CA ALA A 18 1.11 10.45 1.68
C ALA A 18 1.30 10.96 3.12
N LYS A 19 0.77 12.15 3.37
CA LYS A 19 0.65 12.67 4.74
C LYS A 19 -0.33 11.81 5.51
N LEU A 20 -0.06 11.60 6.79
CA LEU A 20 -0.94 10.78 7.62
C LEU A 20 -2.37 11.33 7.69
N GLN A 21 -2.56 12.64 7.69
CA GLN A 21 -3.89 13.26 7.63
C GLN A 21 -4.69 12.79 6.41
N THR A 22 -4.04 12.68 5.25
CA THR A 22 -4.65 12.18 4.02
C THR A 22 -5.01 10.71 4.16
N LEU A 23 -4.11 9.88 4.69
CA LEU A 23 -4.37 8.47 4.95
C LEU A 23 -5.57 8.28 5.89
N ILE A 24 -5.65 9.07 6.98
CA ILE A 24 -6.78 9.05 7.92
C ILE A 24 -8.09 9.42 7.22
N LYS A 25 -8.10 10.47 6.39
CA LYS A 25 -9.28 10.90 5.65
C LYS A 25 -9.81 9.78 4.74
N PHE A 26 -8.93 9.15 3.96
CA PHE A 26 -9.32 8.04 3.08
C PHE A 26 -9.70 6.79 3.87
N ALA A 27 -9.00 6.48 4.95
CA ALA A 27 -9.32 5.37 5.84
C ALA A 27 -10.75 5.47 6.41
N ILE A 28 -11.17 6.67 6.83
CA ILE A 28 -12.53 6.92 7.30
C ILE A 28 -13.54 6.69 6.17
N ALA A 29 -13.28 7.21 4.97
CA ALA A 29 -14.15 7.02 3.81
C ALA A 29 -14.27 5.54 3.39
N CYS A 30 -13.21 4.75 3.57
CA CYS A 30 -13.19 3.31 3.31
C CYS A 30 -13.80 2.47 4.45
N GLY A 31 -14.33 3.08 5.51
CA GLY A 31 -15.02 2.37 6.59
C GLY A 31 -14.10 1.70 7.61
N VAL A 32 -12.79 1.99 7.64
CA VAL A 32 -11.86 1.40 8.62
C VAL A 32 -11.84 2.14 9.98
N GLY A 33 -12.95 2.79 10.33
CA GLY A 33 -13.12 3.57 11.56
C GLY A 33 -12.77 2.84 12.87
N PRO A 34 -13.17 1.55 13.06
CA PRO A 34 -12.78 0.78 14.24
C PRO A 34 -11.26 0.64 14.41
N SER A 35 -10.53 0.36 13.32
CA SER A 35 -9.07 0.25 13.31
C SER A 35 -8.41 1.58 13.70
N LEU A 36 -8.98 2.69 13.25
CA LEU A 36 -8.49 4.02 13.57
C LEU A 36 -8.68 4.38 15.04
N LYS A 37 -9.83 4.01 15.64
CA LYS A 37 -10.12 4.24 17.06
C LYS A 37 -9.16 3.50 17.98
N VAL A 38 -8.75 2.28 17.60
CA VAL A 38 -7.74 1.50 18.33
C VAL A 38 -6.36 2.16 18.22
N LEU A 39 -5.99 2.63 17.03
CA LEU A 39 -4.72 3.34 16.82
C LEU A 39 -4.65 4.64 17.64
N GLN A 40 -5.72 5.43 17.66
CA GLN A 40 -5.83 6.65 18.46
C GLN A 40 -5.64 6.40 19.97
N ARG A 41 -6.15 5.28 20.49
CA ARG A 41 -5.98 4.90 21.92
C ARG A 41 -4.55 4.53 22.30
N ARG A 42 -3.71 4.19 21.31
CA ARG A 42 -2.31 3.75 21.51
C ARG A 42 -1.29 4.81 21.12
N ALA A 43 -1.66 5.82 20.33
CA ALA A 43 -0.79 6.90 19.91
C ALA A 43 -0.69 7.99 21.00
N ARG A 44 0.28 7.87 21.91
CA ARG A 44 0.56 8.88 22.95
C ARG A 44 1.48 10.03 22.48
N ASP A 45 2.17 9.89 21.35
CA ASP A 45 3.09 10.92 20.83
C ASP A 45 2.69 11.39 19.42
N VAL A 46 2.10 12.58 19.37
CA VAL A 46 1.56 13.20 18.15
C VAL A 46 2.68 13.69 17.20
N GLY A 47 3.92 13.80 17.68
CA GLY A 47 5.06 14.30 16.89
C GLY A 47 5.50 13.41 15.73
N LYS A 48 5.30 12.08 15.82
CA LYS A 48 5.60 11.14 14.72
C LYS A 48 4.56 11.13 13.60
N LEU A 49 3.38 11.77 13.81
CA LEU A 49 2.31 11.86 12.80
C LEU A 49 2.64 12.81 11.63
N LEU A 50 3.73 13.58 11.74
CA LEU A 50 4.12 14.58 10.75
C LEU A 50 5.01 14.01 9.63
N LEU A 51 5.57 12.81 9.81
CA LEU A 51 6.40 12.19 8.78
C LEU A 51 5.52 11.62 7.65
N PRO A 52 5.91 11.82 6.38
CA PRO A 52 5.28 11.13 5.26
C PRO A 52 5.36 9.62 5.48
N PHE A 53 4.23 8.93 5.36
CA PHE A 53 4.22 7.48 5.33
C PHE A 53 4.71 7.02 3.96
N GLU A 54 5.61 6.04 3.92
CA GLU A 54 5.96 5.32 2.69
C GLU A 54 5.55 3.84 2.83
N PRO A 55 5.09 3.20 1.75
CA PRO A 55 4.61 1.81 1.80
C PRO A 55 5.72 0.74 1.82
N ASP A 56 6.99 1.14 1.91
CA ASP A 56 8.17 0.26 1.82
C ASP A 56 8.09 -0.99 2.70
N GLU A 57 7.77 -0.85 3.98
CA GLU A 57 7.75 -2.00 4.89
C GLU A 57 6.63 -2.98 4.56
N VAL A 58 5.46 -2.48 4.14
CA VAL A 58 4.34 -3.32 3.68
C VAL A 58 4.74 -4.07 2.41
N VAL A 59 5.35 -3.37 1.47
CA VAL A 59 5.79 -3.95 0.19
C VAL A 59 6.89 -4.99 0.39
N LYS A 60 7.88 -4.72 1.25
CA LYS A 60 8.92 -5.69 1.62
C LYS A 60 8.35 -6.92 2.30
N ALA A 61 7.32 -6.77 3.15
CA ALA A 61 6.66 -7.89 3.79
C ALA A 61 5.90 -8.75 2.76
N LEU A 62 5.18 -8.11 1.83
CA LEU A 62 4.50 -8.80 0.72
C LEU A 62 5.49 -9.53 -0.20
N ALA A 63 6.60 -8.89 -0.54
CA ALA A 63 7.66 -9.51 -1.35
C ALA A 63 8.27 -10.74 -0.66
N ARG A 64 8.58 -10.62 0.65
CA ARG A 64 9.07 -11.76 1.44
C ARG A 64 8.05 -12.90 1.50
N HIS A 65 6.77 -12.59 1.69
CA HIS A 65 5.70 -13.59 1.67
C HIS A 65 5.60 -14.30 0.31
N LYS A 66 5.58 -13.54 -0.80
CA LYS A 66 5.50 -14.13 -2.15
C LYS A 66 6.72 -14.99 -2.49
N ALA A 67 7.91 -14.62 -2.01
CA ALA A 67 9.11 -15.44 -2.17
C ALA A 67 9.03 -16.76 -1.36
N ALA A 68 8.46 -16.72 -0.15
CA ALA A 68 8.29 -17.90 0.70
C ALA A 68 7.12 -18.80 0.28
N ALA A 69 6.11 -18.24 -0.39
CA ALA A 69 4.92 -18.94 -0.88
C ALA A 69 4.67 -18.61 -2.36
N PRO A 70 5.39 -19.25 -3.30
CA PRO A 70 5.27 -18.97 -4.73
C PRO A 70 3.84 -19.20 -5.28
N ASP A 71 3.11 -20.14 -4.70
CA ASP A 71 1.71 -20.48 -5.02
C ASP A 71 0.69 -19.45 -4.48
N SER A 72 1.13 -18.46 -3.70
CA SER A 72 0.27 -17.39 -3.20
C SER A 72 -0.48 -16.72 -4.35
N ALA A 73 -1.78 -16.49 -4.17
CA ALA A 73 -2.64 -15.88 -5.18
C ALA A 73 -2.27 -14.41 -5.47
N ILE A 74 -1.40 -13.78 -4.67
CA ILE A 74 -0.92 -12.41 -4.90
C ILE A 74 -0.13 -12.38 -6.21
N SER A 75 -0.66 -11.67 -7.21
CA SER A 75 -0.05 -11.55 -8.54
C SER A 75 0.58 -10.18 -8.77
N CYS A 76 0.02 -9.10 -8.23
CA CYS A 76 0.57 -7.76 -8.39
C CYS A 76 0.17 -6.80 -7.26
N LEU A 77 0.80 -5.63 -7.26
CA LEU A 77 0.46 -4.52 -6.38
C LEU A 77 -0.25 -3.42 -7.19
N HIS A 78 -1.34 -2.89 -6.64
CA HIS A 78 -2.04 -1.73 -7.16
C HIS A 78 -1.71 -0.51 -6.30
N LEU A 79 -0.99 0.47 -6.86
CA LEU A 79 -0.60 1.68 -6.13
C LEU A 79 -1.70 2.75 -6.20
N PHE A 80 -2.27 3.12 -5.05
CA PHE A 80 -3.25 4.20 -4.93
C PHE A 80 -2.55 5.51 -4.54
N PRO A 81 -2.55 6.56 -5.38
CA PRO A 81 -1.76 7.78 -5.12
C PRO A 81 -2.29 8.68 -4.01
N LEU A 82 -3.56 8.54 -3.62
CA LEU A 82 -4.22 9.28 -2.53
C LEU A 82 -3.97 10.82 -2.58
N GLY A 83 -4.06 11.42 -3.76
CA GLY A 83 -3.86 12.86 -3.97
C GLY A 83 -2.41 13.30 -4.20
N GLY A 84 -1.43 12.38 -4.16
CA GLY A 84 -0.02 12.62 -4.44
C GLY A 84 0.48 11.83 -5.66
N ILE A 85 0.02 12.18 -6.86
CA ILE A 85 0.37 11.45 -8.10
C ILE A 85 1.89 11.42 -8.33
N LYS A 86 2.55 12.59 -8.29
CA LYS A 86 4.01 12.69 -8.52
C LYS A 86 4.82 11.90 -7.48
N PRO A 87 4.60 12.07 -6.15
CA PRO A 87 5.25 11.22 -5.15
C PRO A 87 5.03 9.72 -5.37
N ALA A 88 3.81 9.28 -5.67
CA ALA A 88 3.50 7.89 -5.93
C ALA A 88 4.22 7.34 -7.17
N ALA A 89 4.22 8.09 -8.28
CA ALA A 89 4.90 7.71 -9.50
C ALA A 89 6.44 7.64 -9.32
N THR A 90 7.03 8.61 -8.61
CA THR A 90 8.46 8.58 -8.26
C THR A 90 8.78 7.38 -7.37
N TRP A 91 7.97 7.14 -6.35
CA TRP A 91 8.15 6.00 -5.46
C TRP A 91 8.10 4.68 -6.22
N ALA A 92 7.12 4.50 -7.12
CA ALA A 92 7.04 3.32 -7.98
C ALA A 92 8.28 3.18 -8.88
N ARG A 93 8.67 4.24 -9.60
CA ARG A 93 9.82 4.21 -10.52
C ARG A 93 11.14 3.82 -9.85
N THR A 94 11.35 4.23 -8.61
CA THR A 94 12.60 3.93 -7.88
C THR A 94 12.67 2.49 -7.36
N ARG A 95 11.55 1.76 -7.38
CA ARG A 95 11.40 0.43 -6.76
C ARG A 95 10.87 -0.64 -7.72
N SER A 96 10.35 -0.23 -8.86
CA SER A 96 10.01 -1.13 -9.96
C SER A 96 11.27 -1.50 -10.72
N ALA A 97 11.53 -2.79 -10.91
CA ALA A 97 12.49 -3.29 -11.90
C ALA A 97 11.98 -3.13 -13.36
N ILE A 98 10.89 -2.39 -13.54
CA ILE A 98 10.23 -2.19 -14.83
C ILE A 98 10.79 -0.90 -15.44
N GLU A 99 11.67 -1.04 -16.42
CA GLU A 99 11.87 0.02 -17.41
C GLU A 99 10.51 0.30 -18.06
N PRO A 100 10.07 1.56 -18.16
CA PRO A 100 8.82 1.87 -18.83
C PRO A 100 8.96 1.48 -20.30
N ALA A 101 8.29 0.39 -20.71
CA ALA A 101 8.18 -0.06 -22.09
C ALA A 101 7.34 0.89 -22.98
N ILE A 102 7.29 2.19 -22.64
CA ILE A 102 6.49 3.19 -23.33
C ILE A 102 7.36 4.45 -23.52
N LEU A 103 8.36 4.34 -24.40
CA LEU A 103 8.87 5.45 -25.20
C LEU A 103 9.68 4.92 -26.41
N THR A 104 9.05 4.08 -27.22
CA THR A 104 9.47 3.86 -28.61
C THR A 104 8.21 3.90 -29.47
N ALA A 105 7.86 5.12 -29.87
CA ALA A 105 6.98 5.41 -30.98
C ALA A 105 7.75 6.31 -31.94
#